data_AF-A0A8S4QPW4-F1
#
_entry.id   AF-A0A8S4QPW4-F1
#
_cell.length_a   1.000
_cell.length_b   1.000
_cell.length_c   1.000
_cell.angle_alpha   90.00
_cell.angle_beta   90.00
_cell.angle_gamma   90.00
#
_symmetry.space_group_name_H-M   'P 1'
#
loop_
_entity.id
_entity.type
_entity.pdbx_description
1 polymer ?
#
loop_
_entity_poly.entity_id
_entity_poly.type
_entity_poly.pdbx_seq_one_letter_code
_entity_poly.pdbx_strand_id
1 'polypeptide(L)'
;IFLFSGFPDYILHRDELDKQYEELEVKPNEYFENNIAFNVFSLKHDLRKLDQPVNKTKWGMTPSTVNAYYTPTKNQIVFPAGILQLPFYDGDNPKSVNYGAMGVVMGHELTHAFDDQGREYD
;
A
#
# COMPACT_ATOMS: atom_id res chain seq x y z
N ILE A 1 -4.69 6.13 14.69
CA ILE A 1 -3.85 5.67 13.56
C ILE A 1 -3.98 4.16 13.41
N PHE A 2 -4.37 3.68 12.23
CA PHE A 2 -4.34 2.27 11.84
C PHE A 2 -2.95 1.90 11.29
N LEU A 3 -2.40 0.77 11.70
CA LEU A 3 -1.07 0.32 11.33
C LEU A 3 -1.16 -0.96 10.50
N PHE A 4 -0.53 -0.98 9.32
CA PHE A 4 -0.45 -2.16 8.46
C PHE A 4 1.00 -2.44 8.06
N SER A 5 1.36 -3.72 7.95
CA SER A 5 2.74 -4.16 7.72
C SER A 5 2.77 -5.37 6.77
N GLY A 6 3.77 -5.42 5.90
CA GLY A 6 3.96 -6.53 4.95
C GLY A 6 3.05 -6.42 3.73
N PHE A 7 1.90 -7.08 3.79
CA PHE A 7 0.95 -7.16 2.67
C PHE A 7 -0.50 -7.21 3.16
N PRO A 8 -1.48 -6.83 2.32
CA PRO A 8 -2.90 -6.98 2.65
C PRO A 8 -3.36 -8.44 2.52
N ASP A 9 -4.17 -8.92 3.47
CA ASP A 9 -4.56 -10.34 3.58
C ASP A 9 -5.17 -10.94 2.31
N TYR A 10 -5.95 -10.14 1.55
CA TYR A 10 -6.66 -10.64 0.36
C TYR A 10 -5.73 -11.25 -0.71
N ILE A 11 -4.44 -10.89 -0.75
CA ILE A 11 -3.51 -11.47 -1.73
C ILE A 11 -3.11 -12.90 -1.38
N LEU A 12 -3.31 -13.32 -0.12
CA LEU A 12 -3.09 -14.70 0.31
C LEU A 12 -4.27 -15.60 -0.04
N HIS A 13 -5.42 -15.02 -0.39
CA HIS A 13 -6.64 -15.72 -0.73
C HIS A 13 -6.88 -15.64 -2.24
N ARG A 14 -6.55 -16.72 -2.96
CA ARG A 14 -6.65 -16.78 -4.42
C ARG A 14 -8.00 -16.30 -4.96
N ASP A 15 -9.09 -16.76 -4.37
CA ASP A 15 -10.45 -16.40 -4.85
C ASP A 15 -10.72 -14.90 -4.71
N GLU A 16 -10.21 -14.26 -3.65
CA GLU A 16 -10.35 -12.82 -3.45
C GLU A 16 -9.47 -12.02 -4.41
N LEU A 17 -8.24 -12.49 -4.64
CA LEU A 17 -7.30 -11.91 -5.58
C LEU A 17 -7.81 -12.01 -7.02
N ASP A 18 -8.23 -13.19 -7.45
CA ASP A 18 -8.75 -13.46 -8.79
C ASP A 18 -9.98 -12.59 -9.05
N LYS A 19 -10.87 -12.44 -8.04
CA LYS A 19 -12.04 -11.54 -8.12
C LYS A 19 -11.66 -10.07 -8.33
N GLN A 20 -10.53 -9.58 -7.82
CA GLN A 20 -10.10 -8.20 -8.06
C GLN A 20 -9.80 -7.94 -9.55
N TYR A 21 -9.39 -8.96 -10.29
CA TYR A 21 -8.95 -8.86 -11.68
C TYR A 21 -9.87 -9.58 -12.67
N GLU A 22 -11.06 -10.01 -12.24
CA GLU A 22 -11.96 -10.86 -13.06
C GLU A 22 -12.39 -10.21 -14.38
N GLU A 23 -12.41 -8.88 -14.45
CA GLU A 23 -12.78 -8.12 -15.65
C GLU A 23 -11.57 -7.72 -16.53
N LEU A 24 -10.34 -8.04 -16.11
CA LEU A 24 -9.11 -7.69 -16.83
C LEU A 24 -8.63 -8.88 -17.66
N GLU A 25 -8.79 -8.78 -18.99
CA GLU A 25 -8.21 -9.73 -19.93
C GLU A 25 -6.83 -9.24 -20.40
N VAL A 26 -5.83 -10.11 -20.32
CA VAL A 26 -4.46 -9.83 -20.78
C VAL A 26 -4.08 -10.88 -21.82
N LYS A 27 -3.71 -10.43 -23.02
CA LYS A 27 -3.34 -11.32 -24.14
C LYS A 27 -1.83 -11.38 -24.33
N PRO A 28 -1.23 -12.56 -24.49
CA PRO A 28 0.17 -12.68 -24.84
C PRO A 28 0.48 -11.91 -26.13
N ASN A 29 1.61 -11.19 -26.17
CA ASN A 29 2.12 -10.44 -27.33
C ASN A 29 1.34 -9.17 -27.75
N GLU A 30 0.30 -8.76 -27.03
CA GLU A 30 -0.48 -7.54 -27.31
C GLU A 30 -0.17 -6.44 -26.27
N TYR A 31 1.10 -6.04 -26.14
CA TYR A 31 1.52 -5.13 -25.05
C TYR A 31 0.74 -3.80 -25.04
N PHE A 32 0.58 -3.16 -26.21
CA PHE A 32 -0.07 -1.87 -26.30
C PHE A 32 -1.56 -1.96 -25.94
N GLU A 33 -2.25 -2.95 -26.49
CA GLU A 33 -3.66 -3.22 -26.22
C GLU A 33 -3.88 -3.61 -24.75
N ASN A 34 -2.98 -4.38 -24.14
CA ASN A 34 -3.04 -4.71 -22.72
C ASN A 34 -2.91 -3.46 -21.84
N ASN A 35 -2.09 -2.48 -22.22
CA ASN A 35 -2.00 -1.21 -21.48
C ASN A 35 -3.30 -0.40 -21.60
N ILE A 36 -3.92 -0.36 -22.78
CA ILE A 36 -5.24 0.26 -22.97
C ILE A 36 -6.29 -0.46 -22.13
N ALA A 37 -6.33 -1.79 -22.18
CA ALA A 37 -7.26 -2.61 -21.40
C ALA A 37 -7.10 -2.36 -19.89
N PHE A 38 -5.86 -2.31 -19.39
CA PHE A 38 -5.58 -1.98 -18.00
C PHE A 38 -6.04 -0.56 -17.62
N ASN A 39 -5.80 0.45 -18.47
CA ASN A 39 -6.26 1.82 -18.21
C ASN A 39 -7.80 1.90 -18.13
N VAL A 40 -8.50 1.23 -19.04
CA VAL A 40 -9.97 1.15 -19.03
C VAL A 40 -10.48 0.42 -17.79
N PHE A 41 -9.85 -0.70 -17.44
CA PHE A 41 -10.16 -1.47 -16.22
C PHE A 41 -9.96 -0.62 -14.96
N SER A 42 -8.82 0.06 -14.84
CA SER A 42 -8.48 0.91 -13.70
C SER A 42 -9.50 2.04 -13.53
N LEU A 43 -9.84 2.74 -14.62
CA LEU A 43 -10.86 3.78 -14.62
C LEU A 43 -12.22 3.25 -14.14
N LYS A 44 -12.69 2.12 -14.69
CA LYS A 44 -13.96 1.51 -14.26
C LYS A 44 -13.93 1.07 -12.80
N HIS A 45 -12.80 0.55 -12.34
CA HIS A 45 -12.62 0.14 -10.94
C HIS A 45 -12.65 1.35 -10.00
N ASP A 46 -12.10 2.49 -10.39
CA ASP A 46 -12.14 3.73 -9.61
C ASP A 46 -13.53 4.37 -9.62
N LEU A 47 -14.20 4.43 -10.78
CA LEU A 47 -15.56 4.97 -10.89
C LEU A 47 -16.57 4.19 -10.04
N ARG A 48 -16.40 2.87 -9.90
CA ARG A 48 -17.24 2.03 -9.03
C ARG A 48 -17.18 2.42 -7.54
N LYS A 49 -16.21 3.24 -7.12
CA LYS A 49 -16.04 3.68 -5.73
C LYS A 49 -16.80 4.96 -5.39
N LEU A 50 -17.32 5.71 -6.38
CA LEU A 50 -17.85 7.07 -6.17
C LEU A 50 -19.00 7.14 -5.14
N ASP A 51 -19.85 6.11 -5.07
CA ASP A 51 -20.96 6.03 -4.11
C ASP A 51 -20.77 4.92 -3.05
N GLN A 52 -19.53 4.50 -2.84
CA GLN A 52 -19.21 3.45 -1.88
C GLN A 52 -18.51 4.04 -0.65
N PRO A 53 -18.73 3.45 0.55
CA PRO A 53 -17.99 3.87 1.74
C PRO A 53 -16.48 3.66 1.54
N VAL A 54 -15.69 4.55 2.12
CA VAL A 54 -14.22 4.46 2.04
C VAL A 54 -13.74 3.18 2.71
N ASN A 55 -13.05 2.33 1.95
CA ASN A 55 -12.37 1.17 2.49
C ASN A 55 -11.04 1.58 3.17
N LYS A 56 -11.05 1.60 4.50
CA LYS A 56 -9.87 1.92 5.34
C LYS A 56 -8.80 0.82 5.33
N THR A 57 -9.11 -0.40 4.90
CA THR A 57 -8.13 -1.50 4.80
C THR A 57 -7.42 -1.53 3.45
N LYS A 58 -7.83 -0.72 2.47
CA LYS A 58 -7.19 -0.66 1.14
C LYS A 58 -5.86 0.09 1.19
N TRP A 59 -4.83 -0.52 0.61
CA TRP A 59 -3.48 0.04 0.54
C TRP A 59 -3.30 0.92 -0.70
N GLY A 60 -2.44 1.94 -0.61
CA GLY A 60 -2.01 2.80 -1.71
C GLY A 60 -0.72 2.36 -2.40
N MET A 61 0.02 1.40 -1.82
CA MET A 61 1.24 0.84 -2.41
C MET A 61 1.16 -0.69 -2.45
N THR A 62 1.87 -1.29 -3.39
CA THR A 62 2.02 -2.76 -3.46
C THR A 62 3.00 -3.26 -2.41
N PRO A 63 2.88 -4.52 -1.96
CA PRO A 63 3.81 -5.11 -0.98
C PRO A 63 5.28 -5.08 -1.39
N SER A 64 5.58 -5.11 -2.69
CA SER A 64 6.94 -5.11 -3.23
C SER A 64 7.63 -3.73 -3.22
N THR A 65 6.91 -2.67 -2.87
CA THR A 65 7.45 -1.31 -2.87
C THR A 65 8.42 -1.12 -1.72
N VAL A 66 9.61 -0.58 -1.99
CA VAL A 66 10.59 -0.19 -0.95
C VAL A 66 10.31 1.25 -0.54
N ASN A 67 9.26 1.45 0.26
CA ASN A 67 8.85 2.75 0.78
C ASN A 67 7.93 2.56 2.00
N ALA A 68 7.47 3.65 2.62
CA ALA A 68 6.38 3.68 3.60
C ALA A 68 5.47 4.89 3.30
N TYR A 69 4.28 4.94 3.91
CA TYR A 69 3.42 6.13 3.79
C TYR A 69 2.41 6.27 4.93
N TYR A 70 2.00 7.53 5.15
CA TYR A 70 0.83 7.95 5.89
C TYR A 70 -0.29 8.42 4.96
N THR A 71 -1.55 8.14 5.31
CA THR A 71 -2.74 8.68 4.61
C THR A 71 -3.66 9.39 5.61
N PRO A 72 -3.79 10.73 5.55
CA PRO A 72 -4.59 11.51 6.51
C PRO A 72 -6.06 11.10 6.55
N THR A 73 -6.71 10.96 5.39
CA THR A 73 -8.15 10.62 5.29
C THR A 73 -8.52 9.25 5.83
N LYS A 74 -7.54 8.36 6.02
CA LYS A 74 -7.71 7.04 6.63
C LYS A 74 -7.09 6.96 8.03
N ASN A 75 -6.35 7.99 8.43
CA ASN A 75 -5.48 7.98 9.59
C ASN A 75 -4.67 6.67 9.66
N GLN A 76 -3.97 6.36 8.57
CA GLN A 76 -3.37 5.04 8.30
C GLN A 76 -1.88 5.17 7.99
N ILE A 77 -1.06 4.31 8.60
CA ILE A 77 0.36 4.12 8.26
C ILE A 77 0.54 2.72 7.70
N VAL A 78 1.30 2.58 6.61
CA VAL A 78 1.56 1.30 5.97
C VAL A 78 3.05 1.11 5.68
N PHE A 79 3.57 -0.06 6.06
CA PHE A 79 4.92 -0.52 5.79
C PHE A 79 4.89 -1.76 4.88
N PRO A 80 4.97 -1.60 3.55
CA PRO A 80 5.10 -2.72 2.61
C PRO A 80 6.25 -3.69 2.95
N ALA A 81 6.10 -4.96 2.61
CA ALA A 81 7.13 -5.98 2.81
C ALA A 81 8.48 -5.58 2.17
N GLY A 82 8.45 -4.84 1.07
CA GLY A 82 9.63 -4.36 0.37
C GLY A 82 10.53 -3.44 1.19
N ILE A 83 10.04 -2.69 2.18
CA ILE A 83 10.91 -1.91 3.08
C ILE A 83 11.41 -2.71 4.29
N LEU A 84 10.78 -3.84 4.60
CA LEU A 84 11.08 -4.68 5.77
C LEU A 84 12.23 -5.66 5.50
N GLN A 85 13.33 -5.13 4.99
CA GLN A 85 14.55 -5.87 4.67
C GLN A 85 15.78 -5.02 4.99
N LEU A 86 16.97 -5.60 4.88
CA LEU A 86 18.22 -4.84 5.00
C LEU A 86 18.27 -3.68 3.98
N PRO A 87 18.81 -2.51 4.35
CA PRO A 87 19.44 -2.19 5.64
C PRO A 87 18.46 -1.73 6.73
N PHE A 88 17.15 -1.68 6.44
CA PHE A 88 16.15 -1.09 7.34
C PHE A 88 15.83 -2.00 8.52
N TYR A 89 15.60 -3.28 8.25
CA TYR A 89 15.20 -4.25 9.26
C TYR A 89 15.80 -5.63 8.99
N ASP A 90 16.30 -6.25 10.06
CA ASP A 90 16.63 -7.68 10.12
C ASP A 90 16.42 -8.18 11.56
N GLY A 91 15.97 -9.42 11.73
CA GLY A 91 15.74 -10.01 13.06
C GLY A 91 17.03 -10.22 13.86
N ASP A 92 18.16 -10.38 13.17
CA ASP A 92 19.48 -10.64 13.75
C ASP A 92 20.29 -9.34 13.96
N ASN A 93 19.81 -8.19 13.47
CA ASN A 93 20.48 -6.91 13.66
C ASN A 93 20.48 -6.47 15.14
N PRO A 94 21.55 -5.79 15.61
CA PRO A 94 21.51 -5.07 16.87
C PRO A 94 20.32 -4.11 16.89
N LYS A 95 19.61 -4.04 18.02
CA LYS A 95 18.43 -3.16 18.16
C LYS A 95 18.72 -1.73 17.72
N SER A 96 19.91 -1.21 18.03
CA SER A 96 20.34 0.14 17.63
C SER A 96 20.27 0.38 16.11
N VAL A 97 20.61 -0.63 15.30
CA VAL A 97 20.54 -0.55 13.83
C VAL A 97 19.07 -0.51 13.39
N ASN A 98 18.24 -1.42 13.87
CA ASN A 98 16.81 -1.45 13.53
C ASN A 98 16.08 -0.17 13.98
N TYR A 99 16.37 0.36 15.18
CA TYR A 99 15.80 1.62 15.65
C TYR A 99 16.32 2.82 14.86
N GLY A 100 17.61 2.84 14.50
CA GLY A 100 18.21 3.92 13.71
C GLY A 100 17.76 3.95 12.26
N ALA A 101 17.34 2.81 11.69
CA ALA A 101 16.84 2.70 10.33
C ALA A 101 15.31 2.60 10.30
N MET A 102 14.73 1.42 10.49
CA MET A 102 13.27 1.24 10.45
C MET A 102 12.55 2.07 11.51
N GLY A 103 13.10 2.21 12.72
CA GLY A 103 12.50 3.03 13.77
C GLY A 103 12.35 4.50 13.38
N VAL A 104 13.33 5.06 12.67
CA VAL A 104 13.26 6.43 12.12
C VAL A 104 12.18 6.53 11.04
N VAL A 105 12.08 5.54 10.15
CA VAL A 105 11.02 5.48 9.13
C VAL A 105 9.64 5.40 9.80
N MET A 106 9.47 4.57 10.83
CA MET A 106 8.21 4.50 11.58
C MET A 106 7.86 5.83 12.25
N GLY A 107 8.86 6.51 12.83
CA GLY A 107 8.70 7.84 13.41
C GLY A 107 8.36 8.92 12.37
N HIS A 108 8.95 8.85 11.19
CA HIS A 108 8.66 9.75 10.06
C HIS A 108 7.19 9.67 9.65
N GLU A 109 6.68 8.46 9.39
CA GLU A 109 5.27 8.27 9.01
C GLU A 109 4.29 8.66 10.13
N LEU A 110 4.67 8.43 11.38
CA LEU A 110 3.87 8.91 12.52
C LEU A 110 3.83 10.43 12.57
N THR A 111 4.92 11.10 12.24
CA THR A 111 5.01 12.57 12.25
C THR A 111 4.15 13.19 11.14
N HIS A 112 3.95 12.50 10.02
CA HIS A 112 3.01 12.94 8.98
C HIS A 112 1.56 13.07 9.46
N ALA A 113 1.17 12.42 10.57
CA ALA A 113 -0.14 12.65 11.18
C ALA A 113 -0.26 14.04 11.86
N PHE A 114 0.86 14.74 12.07
CA PHE A 114 0.94 15.99 12.82
C PHE A 114 1.71 17.10 12.09
N ASP A 115 2.12 16.87 10.85
CA ASP A 115 2.77 17.90 10.04
C ASP A 115 1.77 18.99 9.59
N ASP A 116 2.22 19.91 8.74
CA ASP A 116 1.41 21.03 8.28
C ASP A 116 0.12 20.60 7.58
N GLN A 117 0.09 19.43 6.94
CA GLN A 117 -1.08 18.86 6.29
C GLN A 117 -1.86 17.92 7.20
N GLY A 118 -1.18 16.97 7.85
CA GLY A 118 -1.80 15.92 8.67
C GLY A 118 -2.60 16.48 9.84
N ARG A 119 -2.13 17.58 10.43
CA ARG A 119 -2.82 18.25 11.55
C ARG A 119 -4.19 18.85 11.20
N GLU A 120 -4.50 18.99 9.91
CA GLU A 120 -5.79 19.52 9.44
C GLU A 120 -6.90 18.45 9.43
N TYR A 121 -6.57 17.20 9.74
CA TYR A 121 -7.48 16.04 9.75
C TYR A 121 -7.71 15.53 11.18
N ASP A 122 -8.92 15.04 11.48
CA ASP A 122 -9.38 14.56 12.79
C ASP A 122 -9.39 13.03 12.99
#